data_AF-A0A925VAG9-F1
#
_entry.id   AF-A0A925VAG9-F1
#
_cell.length_a   1.000
_cell.length_b   1.000
_cell.length_c   1.000
_cell.angle_alpha   90.00
_cell.angle_beta   90.00
_cell.angle_gamma   90.00
#
_symmetry.space_group_name_H-M   'P 1'
#
loop_
_entity.id
_entity.type
_entity.pdbx_description
1 polymer ?
#
loop_
_entity_poly.entity_id
_entity_poly.type
_entity_poly.pdbx_seq_one_letter_code
_entity_poly.pdbx_strand_id
1 'polypeptide(L)'
;MTRPLHTLLIATVTAMPGGCYIGAQHAGGEGGVVSGDGGDEAAPQDCEATQLDALQVLQDHCVACHVPDAGNAFDYLTDLERLVAEGLLVPGDATGSPLLVAATDQHAPSPDVDELAAVAAWIDGCLQTAPCVT
;
A
#
# COMPACT_ATOMS: atom_id res chain seq x y z
N MET A 1 -40.00 -42.97 -11.62
CA MET A 1 -38.56 -43.11 -11.31
C MET A 1 -37.80 -42.32 -12.36
N THR A 2 -37.51 -41.05 -12.11
CA THR A 2 -36.89 -40.14 -13.09
C THR A 2 -35.86 -39.30 -12.35
N ARG A 3 -34.61 -39.39 -12.78
CA ARG A 3 -33.41 -38.88 -12.09
C ARG A 3 -33.23 -37.37 -12.31
N PRO A 4 -32.55 -36.67 -11.38
CA PRO A 4 -32.37 -35.22 -11.38
C PRO A 4 -31.20 -34.78 -12.29
N LEU A 5 -31.37 -33.68 -13.02
CA LEU A 5 -30.27 -32.97 -13.66
C LEU A 5 -29.73 -31.91 -12.70
N HIS A 6 -28.60 -32.24 -12.08
CA HIS A 6 -27.75 -31.29 -11.38
C HIS A 6 -27.05 -30.44 -12.44
N THR A 7 -27.49 -29.20 -12.60
CA THR A 7 -26.75 -28.17 -13.35
C THR A 7 -25.60 -27.70 -12.48
N LEU A 8 -24.45 -28.35 -12.64
CA LEU A 8 -23.19 -27.94 -12.03
C LEU A 8 -22.65 -26.75 -12.83
N LEU A 9 -22.93 -25.54 -12.34
CA LEU A 9 -22.36 -24.30 -12.88
C LEU A 9 -20.93 -24.19 -12.31
N ILE A 10 -19.95 -24.70 -13.06
CA ILE A 10 -18.54 -24.51 -12.76
C ILE A 10 -18.21 -23.06 -13.16
N ALA A 11 -18.25 -22.16 -12.17
CA ALA A 11 -17.67 -20.83 -12.31
C ALA A 11 -16.15 -21.00 -12.31
N THR A 12 -15.56 -20.99 -13.49
CA THR A 12 -14.11 -20.95 -13.67
C THR A 12 -13.63 -19.59 -13.17
N VAL A 13 -13.21 -19.52 -11.92
CA VAL A 13 -12.47 -18.37 -11.38
C VAL A 13 -11.09 -18.43 -12.04
N THR A 14 -10.90 -17.62 -13.08
CA THR A 14 -9.56 -17.30 -13.57
C THR A 14 -8.85 -16.52 -12.48
N ALA A 15 -8.02 -17.22 -11.71
CA ALA A 15 -6.99 -16.60 -10.89
C ALA A 15 -6.10 -15.77 -11.82
N MET A 16 -6.20 -14.45 -11.73
CA MET A 16 -5.21 -13.56 -12.34
C MET A 16 -3.92 -13.75 -11.54
N PRO A 17 -2.80 -14.15 -12.16
CA PRO A 17 -1.53 -14.07 -11.48
C PRO A 17 -1.31 -12.60 -11.12
N GLY A 18 -1.11 -12.33 -9.82
CA GLY A 18 -0.58 -11.07 -9.34
C GLY A 18 0.82 -10.88 -9.93
N GLY A 19 0.85 -10.36 -11.14
CA GLY A 19 2.05 -9.83 -11.76
C GLY A 19 2.24 -8.40 -11.24
N CYS A 20 3.46 -8.10 -10.81
CA CYS A 20 3.91 -6.75 -10.51
C CYS A 20 3.39 -5.82 -11.61
N TYR A 21 2.50 -4.90 -11.26
CA TYR A 21 2.01 -3.88 -12.16
C TYR A 21 3.15 -2.89 -12.39
N ILE A 22 4.09 -3.26 -13.28
CA ILE A 22 4.94 -2.28 -13.93
C ILE A 22 3.98 -1.41 -14.73
N GLY A 23 3.88 -0.13 -14.38
CA GLY A 23 2.87 0.80 -14.86
C GLY A 23 2.47 0.57 -16.33
N ALA A 24 1.20 0.22 -16.52
CA ALA A 24 0.58 0.21 -17.84
C ALA A 24 0.37 1.67 -18.30
N GLN A 25 1.43 2.24 -18.84
CA GLN A 25 1.39 3.39 -19.73
C GLN A 25 0.38 3.09 -20.86
N HIS A 26 -0.75 3.80 -20.79
CA HIS A 26 -1.84 3.72 -21.72
C HIS A 26 -1.37 4.17 -23.11
N ALA A 27 -1.24 3.22 -24.04
CA ALA A 27 -1.08 3.52 -25.45
C ALA A 27 -2.45 3.53 -26.14
N GLY A 28 -2.87 4.71 -26.64
CA GLY A 28 -3.84 4.82 -27.73
C GLY A 28 -5.02 5.75 -27.45
N GLY A 29 -4.88 7.03 -27.81
CA GLY A 29 -5.98 8.00 -27.86
C GLY A 29 -5.52 9.33 -28.42
N GLU A 30 -5.75 9.52 -29.72
CA GLU A 30 -5.38 10.66 -30.54
C GLU A 30 -5.88 12.05 -30.07
N GLY A 31 -4.99 13.05 -30.14
CA GLY A 31 -5.37 14.43 -30.45
C GLY A 31 -5.48 15.42 -29.28
N GLY A 32 -4.37 16.07 -28.93
CA GLY A 32 -4.39 17.28 -28.11
C GLY A 32 -2.99 17.75 -27.76
N VAL A 33 -2.46 18.70 -28.52
CA VAL A 33 -1.21 19.40 -28.19
C VAL A 33 -1.43 20.22 -26.92
N VAL A 34 -0.95 19.72 -25.78
CA VAL A 34 -0.63 20.56 -24.63
C VAL A 34 0.89 20.60 -24.54
N SER A 35 1.47 21.74 -24.88
CA SER A 35 2.84 22.05 -24.55
C SER A 35 2.90 22.30 -23.04
N GLY A 36 3.18 21.23 -22.29
CA GLY A 36 3.58 21.26 -20.88
C GLY A 36 4.91 20.56 -20.75
N ASP A 37 5.98 21.34 -20.92
CA ASP A 37 7.37 21.00 -20.68
C ASP A 37 7.58 20.82 -19.16
N GLY A 38 8.01 19.63 -18.76
CA GLY A 38 8.17 19.24 -17.36
C GLY A 38 8.02 17.73 -17.17
N GLY A 39 8.68 16.94 -18.04
CA GLY A 39 8.85 15.51 -17.82
C GLY A 39 9.80 15.30 -16.65
N ASP A 40 9.26 15.32 -15.43
CA ASP A 40 9.84 14.59 -14.32
C ASP A 40 9.63 13.12 -14.67
N GLU A 41 10.56 12.59 -15.47
CA GLU A 41 10.75 11.16 -15.64
C GLU A 41 11.07 10.65 -14.24
N ALA A 42 10.02 10.27 -13.50
CA ALA A 42 10.13 9.88 -12.10
C ALA A 42 11.28 8.89 -12.01
N ALA A 43 12.37 9.32 -11.38
CA ALA A 43 13.54 8.48 -11.19
C ALA A 43 13.05 7.14 -10.63
N PRO A 44 13.63 6.00 -11.05
CA PRO A 44 13.21 4.70 -10.56
C PRO A 44 13.11 4.78 -9.03
N GLN A 45 11.89 4.63 -8.52
CA GLN A 45 11.61 4.81 -7.11
C GLN A 45 12.31 3.66 -6.38
N ASP A 46 13.27 3.99 -5.52
CA ASP A 46 13.94 2.99 -4.69
C ASP A 46 12.99 2.59 -3.56
N CYS A 47 12.15 1.60 -3.84
CA CYS A 47 11.15 1.12 -2.90
C CYS A 47 11.75 0.46 -1.66
N GLU A 48 12.98 -0.06 -1.74
CA GLU A 48 13.66 -0.62 -0.57
C GLU A 48 14.06 0.50 0.39
N ALA A 49 14.71 1.55 -0.11
CA ALA A 49 15.07 2.72 0.69
C ALA A 49 13.82 3.40 1.26
N THR A 50 12.80 3.61 0.42
CA THR A 50 11.54 4.26 0.81
C THR A 50 10.78 3.47 1.87
N GLN A 51 10.78 2.13 1.79
CA GLN A 51 10.21 1.27 2.81
C GLN A 51 10.98 1.35 4.13
N LEU A 52 12.32 1.35 4.09
CA LEU A 52 13.14 1.46 5.28
C LEU A 52 12.90 2.77 6.02
N ASP A 53 12.84 3.89 5.30
CA ASP A 53 12.56 5.21 5.87
C ASP A 53 11.17 5.23 6.55
N ALA A 54 10.13 4.74 5.86
CA ALA A 54 8.79 4.67 6.43
C ALA A 54 8.72 3.76 7.67
N LEU A 55 9.38 2.58 7.63
CA LEU A 55 9.44 1.68 8.77
C LEU A 55 10.21 2.29 9.96
N GLN A 56 11.22 3.13 9.70
CA GLN A 56 11.94 3.83 10.73
C GLN A 56 11.04 4.86 11.44
N VAL A 57 10.28 5.65 10.68
CA VAL A 57 9.28 6.59 11.25
C VAL A 57 8.28 5.85 12.15
N LEU A 58 7.73 4.72 11.68
CA LEU A 58 6.81 3.91 12.48
C LEU A 58 7.44 3.37 13.76
N GLN A 59 8.73 3.00 13.72
CA GLN A 59 9.47 2.52 14.89
C GLN A 59 9.73 3.64 15.90
N ASP A 60 10.18 4.81 15.44
CA ASP A 60 10.59 5.90 16.30
C ASP A 60 9.40 6.54 17.03
N HIS A 61 8.24 6.61 16.38
CA HIS A 61 7.08 7.33 16.91
C HIS A 61 5.98 6.42 17.46
N CYS A 62 5.79 5.21 16.92
CA CYS A 62 4.58 4.44 17.20
C CYS A 62 4.83 3.17 18.03
N VAL A 63 6.01 2.54 17.92
CA VAL A 63 6.28 1.25 18.58
C VAL A 63 6.20 1.35 20.10
N ALA A 64 6.58 2.47 20.70
CA ALA A 64 6.55 2.64 22.16
C ALA A 64 5.17 2.38 22.80
N CYS A 65 4.09 2.67 22.06
CA CYS A 65 2.71 2.46 22.52
C CYS A 65 2.05 1.25 21.89
N HIS A 66 2.55 0.76 20.76
CA HIS A 66 1.97 -0.32 19.97
C HIS A 66 2.89 -1.54 19.89
N VAL A 67 3.48 -1.90 21.04
CA VAL A 67 4.19 -3.18 21.21
C VAL A 67 3.19 -4.32 21.40
N PRO A 68 3.54 -5.56 21.00
CA PRO A 68 2.79 -6.76 21.37
C PRO A 68 2.47 -6.78 22.86
N ASP A 69 1.25 -7.20 23.20
CA ASP A 69 0.77 -7.32 24.58
C ASP A 69 0.60 -5.99 25.35
N ALA A 70 0.65 -4.83 24.68
CA ALA A 70 0.39 -3.52 25.32
C ALA A 70 -1.07 -3.34 25.80
N GLY A 71 -1.98 -4.27 25.47
CA GLY A 71 -3.38 -4.23 25.89
C GLY A 71 -4.24 -3.20 25.14
N ASN A 72 -3.70 -2.60 24.09
CA ASN A 72 -4.43 -1.80 23.12
C ASN A 72 -5.03 -2.70 22.02
N ALA A 73 -5.97 -2.17 21.24
CA ALA A 73 -6.62 -2.90 20.15
C ALA A 73 -5.69 -3.18 18.95
N PHE A 74 -4.48 -2.64 18.98
CA PHE A 74 -3.56 -2.57 17.85
C PHE A 74 -2.10 -2.67 18.35
N ASP A 75 -1.48 -3.84 18.20
CA ASP A 75 -0.16 -4.17 18.77
C ASP A 75 0.82 -4.79 17.75
N TYR A 76 0.52 -4.67 16.46
CA TYR A 76 1.21 -5.34 15.35
C TYR A 76 1.76 -4.34 14.33
N LEU A 77 2.38 -3.27 14.81
CA LEU A 77 2.77 -2.12 13.99
C LEU A 77 3.90 -2.42 12.98
N THR A 78 4.64 -3.52 13.17
CA THR A 78 5.68 -3.99 12.25
C THR A 78 5.22 -5.14 11.35
N ASP A 79 4.00 -5.65 11.53
CA ASP A 79 3.43 -6.74 10.72
C ASP A 79 2.68 -6.15 9.52
N LEU A 80 3.44 -5.81 8.48
CA LEU A 80 2.91 -5.13 7.28
C LEU A 80 1.80 -5.92 6.59
N GLU A 81 1.95 -7.25 6.50
CA GLU A 81 0.94 -8.11 5.89
C GLU A 81 -0.38 -8.01 6.65
N ARG A 82 -0.32 -8.04 7.98
CA ARG A 82 -1.50 -7.85 8.82
C ARG A 82 -2.07 -6.45 8.73
N LEU A 83 -1.24 -5.40 8.70
CA LEU A 83 -1.70 -4.02 8.52
C LEU A 83 -2.49 -3.84 7.23
N VAL A 84 -2.02 -4.43 6.13
CA VAL A 84 -2.71 -4.40 4.84
C VAL A 84 -3.97 -5.26 4.87
N ALA A 85 -3.91 -6.46 5.46
CA ALA A 85 -5.05 -7.37 5.55
C ALA A 85 -6.20 -6.80 6.39
N GLU A 86 -5.89 -6.06 7.46
CA GLU A 86 -6.85 -5.37 8.33
C GLU A 86 -7.30 -4.01 7.75
N GLY A 87 -6.73 -3.59 6.61
CA GLY A 87 -7.08 -2.33 5.94
C GLY A 87 -6.57 -1.08 6.65
N LEU A 88 -5.58 -1.20 7.53
CA LEU A 88 -4.92 -0.07 8.21
C LEU A 88 -3.94 0.65 7.29
N LEU A 89 -3.39 -0.08 6.32
CA LEU A 89 -2.65 0.46 5.19
C LEU A 89 -3.33 0.01 3.90
N VAL A 90 -3.57 0.95 2.98
CA VAL A 90 -4.21 0.71 1.69
C VAL A 90 -3.17 0.94 0.60
N PRO A 91 -2.62 -0.12 -0.01
CA PRO A 91 -1.58 0.03 -1.04
C PRO A 91 -2.07 0.89 -2.21
N GLY A 92 -1.31 1.92 -2.57
CA GLY A 92 -1.69 2.89 -3.59
C GLY A 92 -2.66 3.98 -3.15
N ASP A 93 -3.03 4.03 -1.86
CA ASP A 93 -3.90 5.08 -1.32
C ASP A 93 -3.49 5.46 0.11
N ALA A 94 -2.48 6.33 0.22
CA ALA A 94 -2.03 6.90 1.47
C ALA A 94 -3.15 7.66 2.19
N THR A 95 -3.97 8.42 1.46
CA THR A 95 -5.05 9.22 2.05
C THR A 95 -6.21 8.39 2.60
N GLY A 96 -6.44 7.22 2.01
CA GLY A 96 -7.41 6.23 2.47
C GLY A 96 -6.87 5.29 3.55
N SER A 97 -5.58 5.37 3.91
CA SER A 97 -4.95 4.51 4.90
C SER A 97 -5.20 5.02 6.33
N PRO A 98 -6.01 4.32 7.15
CA PRO A 98 -6.36 4.77 8.50
C PRO A 98 -5.16 5.01 9.40
N LEU A 99 -4.08 4.24 9.25
CA LEU A 99 -2.87 4.42 10.04
C LEU A 99 -2.22 5.78 9.75
N LEU A 100 -2.08 6.16 8.48
CA LEU A 100 -1.49 7.45 8.12
C LEU A 100 -2.41 8.61 8.54
N VAL A 101 -3.71 8.47 8.34
CA VAL A 101 -4.69 9.47 8.81
C VAL A 101 -4.58 9.66 10.33
N ALA A 102 -4.54 8.58 11.10
CA ALA A 102 -4.37 8.66 12.55
C ALA A 102 -3.03 9.28 12.96
N ALA A 103 -1.95 9.02 12.21
CA ALA A 103 -0.65 9.64 12.46
C ALA A 103 -0.67 11.17 12.22
N THR A 104 -1.49 11.66 11.29
CA THR A 104 -1.64 13.10 11.04
C THR A 104 -2.44 13.86 12.11
N ASP A 105 -3.23 13.16 12.94
CA ASP A 105 -4.07 13.74 13.99
C ASP A 105 -3.29 14.16 15.27
N GLN A 106 -1.95 14.17 15.22
CA GLN A 106 -1.02 14.76 16.20
C GLN A 106 -1.17 14.29 17.66
N HIS A 107 -0.88 13.01 17.94
CA HIS A 107 -0.58 12.54 19.29
C HIS A 107 0.93 12.47 19.52
N ALA A 108 1.43 12.96 20.65
CA ALA A 108 2.87 12.98 20.92
C ALA A 108 3.39 11.59 21.38
N PRO A 109 4.57 11.13 20.89
CA PRO A 109 5.41 11.76 19.86
C PRO A 109 4.79 11.63 18.46
N SER A 110 4.67 12.76 17.77
CA SER A 110 4.11 12.83 16.42
C SER A 110 5.27 12.94 15.43
N PRO A 111 5.25 12.18 14.33
CA PRO A 111 6.15 12.42 13.21
C PRO A 111 5.95 13.84 12.66
N ASP A 112 7.01 14.40 12.09
CA ASP A 112 6.96 15.67 11.36
C ASP A 112 6.39 15.51 9.93
N VAL A 113 6.28 16.63 9.22
CA VAL A 113 5.65 16.66 7.89
C VAL A 113 6.47 15.88 6.85
N ASP A 114 7.80 15.90 6.95
CA ASP A 114 8.68 15.20 6.01
C ASP A 114 8.66 13.69 6.27
N GLU A 115 8.62 13.29 7.55
CA GLU A 115 8.44 11.90 7.97
C GLU A 115 7.08 11.33 7.51
N LEU A 116 5.99 12.09 7.67
CA LEU A 116 4.67 11.70 7.16
C LEU A 116 4.65 11.61 5.63
N ALA A 117 5.37 12.49 4.94
CA ALA A 117 5.50 12.44 3.50
C ALA A 117 6.26 11.18 3.02
N ALA A 118 7.29 10.75 3.76
CA ALA A 118 8.00 9.50 3.46
C ALA A 118 7.08 8.28 3.60
N VAL A 119 6.27 8.22 4.66
CA VAL A 119 5.28 7.14 4.85
C VAL A 119 4.22 7.17 3.74
N ALA A 120 3.73 8.35 3.35
CA ALA A 120 2.78 8.48 2.25
C ALA A 120 3.35 8.00 0.92
N ALA A 121 4.56 8.44 0.55
CA ALA A 121 5.24 8.02 -0.67
C ALA A 121 5.48 6.50 -0.72
N TRP A 122 5.79 5.91 0.43
CA TRP A 122 5.88 4.47 0.56
C TRP A 122 4.53 3.78 0.31
N ILE A 123 3.45 4.24 0.94
CA ILE A 123 2.11 3.65 0.77
C ILE A 123 1.63 3.75 -0.68
N ASP A 124 1.79 4.91 -1.31
CA ASP A 124 1.30 5.17 -2.66
C ASP A 124 2.12 4.41 -3.72
N GLY A 125 3.45 4.38 -3.59
CA GLY A 125 4.33 3.87 -4.63
C GLY A 125 4.91 2.48 -4.39
N CYS A 126 5.03 2.04 -3.13
CA CYS A 126 5.91 0.92 -2.77
C CYS A 126 5.28 -0.12 -1.83
N LEU A 127 4.12 0.14 -1.23
CA LEU A 127 3.44 -0.82 -0.37
C LEU A 127 2.78 -1.97 -1.16
N GLN A 128 2.68 -1.86 -2.48
CA GLN A 128 2.03 -2.86 -3.34
C GLN A 128 2.87 -4.12 -3.58
N THR A 129 4.12 -4.17 -3.12
CA THR A 129 5.00 -5.30 -3.36
C THR A 129 4.83 -6.39 -2.31
N ALA A 130 4.20 -7.50 -2.70
CA ALA A 130 4.79 -8.79 -2.35
C ALA A 130 6.28 -8.73 -2.76
N PRO A 131 7.23 -9.21 -1.95
CA PRO A 131 8.63 -9.15 -2.31
C PRO A 131 8.77 -9.73 -3.72
N CYS A 132 9.41 -9.00 -4.61
CA CYS A 132 9.79 -9.52 -5.92
C CYS A 132 10.65 -10.75 -5.66
N VAL A 133 10.05 -11.94 -5.68
CA VAL A 133 10.77 -13.20 -5.62
C VAL A 133 11.59 -13.27 -6.90
N THR A 134 12.88 -12.99 -6.78
CA THR A 134 13.90 -13.16 -7.82
C THR A 134 14.15 -14.63 -8.12
#